data_AF-D6K1C5-F1
#
_entry.id   AF-D6K1C5-F1
#
_cell.length_a   1.000
_cell.length_b   1.000
_cell.length_c   1.000
_cell.angle_alpha   90.00
_cell.angle_beta   90.00
_cell.angle_gamma   90.00
#
_symmetry.space_group_name_H-M   'P 1'
#
loop_
_entity.id
_entity.type
_entity.pdbx_description
1 polymer ?
#
loop_
_entity_poly.entity_id
_entity_poly.type
_entity_poly.pdbx_seq_one_letter_code
_entity_poly.pdbx_strand_id
1 'polypeptide(L)'
;MGEGVVPEFLPHPDTADPSRAFEHPPYRLTADRPSATVAHMEHADHRWCYKDFDEDCPRCCLDAIDGRSQEAADLGLTWALEGLVAEHPSVLERHLLGLAADSPELVFPSHSRRLDIIDWAAQLRHPDRFAERLPAVTAVLVGVARARDELSSFDRDAREVLDAFQGRAHRVQAELWHHVALLTVERTPVAIAGLRARVEEIARRNPRAWADSLDWLFAVGPRLDDLDVVVTLTLAQPRTSVGAALKRSSRSEVSAVRRRAAGVTALADGSSPIEETLLNALSQSVDARRQVFPRPLEHPSSTWLSSFELEDLVRGGVSAAVREFSAFVTQSGSQDEEPLTAGLLRMLEKHLATASTAGRRLAPGAPQVMLASRQETKHAERGNGADIGITLDVAAPGRLAARTGDLVQVKKAKALIPSAPNSDSWEIDAAQLTTLLDRSATAAYWLIPDSGDVRVVPAKFLAAVRDGKAGDTGSFTVGHTDIRNSAIGLEHYLTDLITGLWLGGGGTVLAAASGHDPRNRPAFFLRVNVLLPFLDPPGRGRLLM
;
A
#
# COMPACT_ATOMS: atom_id res chain seq x y z
N MET A 1 16.55 -68.47 -25.45
CA MET A 1 17.15 -68.38 -24.10
C MET A 1 16.73 -67.04 -23.55
N GLY A 2 15.89 -66.87 -22.54
CA GLY A 2 15.19 -67.76 -21.62
C GLY A 2 14.68 -66.84 -20.50
N GLU A 3 13.40 -67.01 -20.14
CA GLU A 3 12.77 -66.69 -18.83
C GLU A 3 12.82 -65.22 -18.35
N GLY A 4 11.76 -64.56 -17.88
CA GLY A 4 10.50 -64.98 -17.29
C GLY A 4 10.24 -64.13 -16.03
N VAL A 5 8.96 -63.89 -15.73
CA VAL A 5 8.36 -63.36 -14.47
C VAL A 5 7.95 -61.86 -14.44
N VAL A 6 6.63 -61.67 -14.60
CA VAL A 6 5.72 -60.62 -14.06
C VAL A 6 5.09 -61.20 -12.75
N PRO A 7 4.19 -60.59 -11.92
CA PRO A 7 3.44 -59.31 -12.02
C PRO A 7 3.15 -58.55 -10.69
N GLU A 8 2.49 -57.38 -10.77
CA GLU A 8 1.40 -56.83 -9.91
C GLU A 8 1.37 -55.28 -9.96
N PHE A 9 0.28 -54.51 -9.97
CA PHE A 9 -1.15 -54.66 -10.32
C PHE A 9 -1.68 -53.21 -10.55
N LEU A 10 -2.72 -53.09 -11.37
CA LEU A 10 -3.55 -51.94 -11.83
C LEU A 10 -4.21 -51.03 -10.73
N PRO A 11 -5.08 -50.01 -11.02
CA PRO A 11 -5.39 -49.27 -12.26
C PRO A 11 -5.57 -47.72 -12.13
N HIS A 12 -5.74 -47.07 -13.29
CA HIS A 12 -6.29 -45.73 -13.54
C HIS A 12 -7.73 -45.49 -13.00
N PRO A 13 -8.12 -44.21 -12.80
CA PRO A 13 -9.52 -43.79 -12.94
C PRO A 13 -9.70 -42.81 -14.11
N ASP A 14 -10.81 -42.95 -14.81
CA ASP A 14 -11.31 -41.99 -15.80
C ASP A 14 -12.82 -41.80 -15.61
N THR A 15 -13.27 -40.57 -15.83
CA THR A 15 -14.65 -40.10 -16.08
C THR A 15 -15.69 -40.09 -14.95
N ALA A 16 -16.20 -38.90 -14.64
CA ALA A 16 -17.40 -38.65 -13.84
C ALA A 16 -18.44 -37.89 -14.70
N ASP A 17 -19.69 -38.37 -14.67
CA ASP A 17 -20.88 -37.75 -15.26
C ASP A 17 -21.88 -37.40 -14.14
N PRO A 18 -22.55 -36.23 -14.14
CA PRO A 18 -23.39 -35.77 -13.06
C PRO A 18 -24.88 -36.00 -13.38
N SER A 19 -25.62 -36.59 -12.44
CA SER A 19 -27.03 -36.28 -12.16
C SER A 19 -27.64 -37.31 -11.22
N ARG A 20 -28.19 -36.87 -10.07
CA ARG A 20 -29.51 -37.31 -9.60
C ARG A 20 -29.98 -36.54 -8.37
N ALA A 21 -31.23 -36.13 -8.48
CA ALA A 21 -32.09 -35.50 -7.51
C ALA A 21 -32.40 -36.41 -6.31
N PHE A 22 -32.81 -35.82 -5.18
CA PHE A 22 -33.60 -36.51 -4.17
C PHE A 22 -34.67 -35.60 -3.56
N GLU A 23 -35.82 -36.25 -3.35
CA GLU A 23 -37.14 -35.76 -3.01
C GLU A 23 -37.35 -35.65 -1.48
N HIS A 24 -38.26 -34.76 -1.04
CA HIS A 24 -38.99 -34.85 0.23
C HIS A 24 -40.00 -36.04 0.19
N PRO A 25 -40.72 -36.51 1.27
CA PRO A 25 -41.21 -35.85 2.51
C PRO A 25 -41.37 -36.88 3.72
N PRO A 26 -42.39 -36.88 4.64
CA PRO A 26 -43.14 -35.85 5.41
C PRO A 26 -43.22 -36.08 6.96
N TYR A 27 -43.85 -35.09 7.62
CA TYR A 27 -44.37 -34.93 9.00
C TYR A 27 -45.01 -36.12 9.77
N ARG A 28 -44.90 -36.09 11.11
CA ARG A 28 -45.97 -36.44 12.09
C ARG A 28 -45.83 -35.72 13.44
N LEU A 29 -46.98 -35.33 13.99
CA LEU A 29 -47.25 -34.66 15.29
C LEU A 29 -47.35 -35.66 16.45
N THR A 30 -47.04 -35.21 17.68
CA THR A 30 -47.87 -35.41 18.90
C THR A 30 -47.46 -34.45 20.02
N ALA A 31 -48.45 -34.06 20.83
CA ALA A 31 -48.43 -33.05 21.89
C ALA A 31 -48.02 -33.61 23.27
N ASP A 32 -47.57 -32.74 24.18
CA ASP A 32 -48.20 -32.56 25.51
C ASP A 32 -47.65 -31.33 26.27
N ARG A 33 -48.54 -30.68 27.02
CA ARG A 33 -48.33 -29.51 27.91
C ARG A 33 -48.26 -30.00 29.38
N PRO A 34 -47.64 -29.28 30.33
CA PRO A 34 -48.47 -28.35 31.11
C PRO A 34 -47.79 -27.05 31.58
N SER A 35 -48.67 -26.10 31.83
CA SER A 35 -48.56 -24.75 32.39
C SER A 35 -48.09 -24.68 33.85
N ALA A 36 -47.31 -23.64 34.18
CA ALA A 36 -47.19 -23.03 35.51
C ALA A 36 -46.64 -21.59 35.36
N THR A 37 -47.47 -20.57 35.50
CA THR A 37 -47.65 -19.69 36.69
C THR A 37 -46.78 -18.43 36.63
N VAL A 38 -47.47 -17.30 36.46
CA VAL A 38 -46.97 -15.94 36.64
C VAL A 38 -46.53 -15.78 38.09
N ALA A 39 -45.25 -15.46 38.32
CA ALA A 39 -44.74 -14.99 39.60
C ALA A 39 -44.02 -13.66 39.40
N HIS A 40 -44.32 -12.75 40.32
CA HIS A 40 -43.95 -11.35 40.39
C HIS A 40 -42.45 -11.06 40.21
N MET A 41 -42.16 -10.00 39.44
CA MET A 41 -40.93 -9.21 39.50
C MET A 41 -40.79 -8.59 40.89
N GLU A 42 -39.93 -9.16 41.73
CA GLU A 42 -39.32 -8.45 42.86
C GLU A 42 -37.81 -8.76 42.88
N HIS A 43 -37.02 -7.69 42.72
CA HIS A 43 -35.62 -7.54 43.12
C HIS A 43 -34.66 -8.73 42.87
N ALA A 44 -34.20 -8.86 41.61
CA ALA A 44 -32.97 -9.60 41.31
C ALA A 44 -31.74 -8.74 41.66
N ASP A 45 -31.16 -9.04 42.81
CA ASP A 45 -29.86 -8.58 43.29
C ASP A 45 -28.77 -9.11 42.32
N HIS A 46 -28.20 -8.22 41.48
CA HIS A 46 -27.20 -8.55 40.45
C HIS A 46 -25.80 -8.83 41.05
N ARG A 47 -25.71 -9.89 41.86
CA ARG A 47 -24.45 -10.42 42.45
C ARG A 47 -23.89 -11.66 41.76
N TRP A 48 -24.54 -12.14 40.70
CA TRP A 48 -24.28 -13.47 40.14
C TRP A 48 -23.16 -13.58 39.08
N CYS A 49 -22.49 -12.49 38.70
CA CYS A 49 -21.28 -12.58 37.85
C CYS A 49 -19.96 -12.49 38.61
N TYR A 50 -19.97 -12.22 39.92
CA TYR A 50 -18.73 -11.92 40.67
C TYR A 50 -18.30 -12.99 41.68
N LYS A 51 -19.13 -14.00 41.99
CA LYS A 51 -18.82 -14.96 43.06
C LYS A 51 -18.22 -16.29 42.61
N ASP A 52 -18.47 -16.70 41.38
CA ASP A 52 -17.88 -17.91 40.80
C ASP A 52 -17.21 -17.50 39.47
N PHE A 53 -15.91 -17.18 39.52
CA PHE A 53 -15.13 -16.89 38.32
C PHE A 53 -14.98 -18.17 37.50
N ASP A 54 -15.89 -18.36 36.56
CA ASP A 54 -15.68 -19.26 35.42
C ASP A 54 -14.59 -18.68 34.50
N GLU A 55 -13.79 -19.53 33.88
CA GLU A 55 -12.65 -19.14 33.02
C GLU A 55 -13.11 -18.28 31.80
N ASP A 56 -14.41 -18.31 31.48
CA ASP A 56 -15.05 -17.57 30.39
C ASP A 56 -15.48 -16.12 30.75
N CYS A 57 -15.37 -15.70 32.01
CA CYS A 57 -15.83 -14.37 32.47
C CYS A 57 -15.14 -13.17 31.76
N PRO A 58 -13.80 -13.18 31.53
CA PRO A 58 -13.14 -12.10 30.80
C PRO A 58 -13.64 -11.98 29.36
N ARG A 59 -13.98 -13.10 28.71
CA ARG A 59 -14.42 -13.13 27.32
C ARG A 59 -15.78 -12.46 27.13
N CYS A 60 -16.73 -12.72 28.04
CA CYS A 60 -18.04 -12.05 28.04
C CYS A 60 -17.89 -10.52 28.17
N CYS A 61 -17.00 -10.07 29.06
CA CYS A 61 -16.72 -8.65 29.23
C CYS A 61 -16.04 -8.03 27.99
N LEU A 62 -15.16 -8.77 27.32
CA LEU A 62 -14.55 -8.32 26.06
C LEU A 62 -15.54 -8.30 24.88
N ASP A 63 -16.44 -9.28 24.78
CA ASP A 63 -17.49 -9.32 23.76
C ASP A 63 -18.49 -8.16 23.93
N ALA A 64 -18.69 -7.68 25.17
CA ALA A 64 -19.43 -6.46 25.47
C ALA A 64 -18.74 -5.21 24.92
N ILE A 65 -17.41 -5.08 25.11
CA ILE A 65 -16.60 -3.98 24.57
C ILE A 65 -16.68 -3.95 23.05
N ASP A 66 -16.66 -5.11 22.40
CA ASP A 66 -16.78 -5.20 20.95
C ASP A 66 -18.19 -4.88 20.40
N GLY A 67 -19.17 -4.58 21.26
CA GLY A 67 -20.55 -4.31 20.86
C GLY A 67 -21.24 -5.52 20.22
N ARG A 68 -20.74 -6.74 20.47
CA ARG A 68 -21.26 -7.99 19.87
C ARG A 68 -22.45 -8.56 20.65
N SER A 69 -22.73 -8.07 21.85
CA SER A 69 -23.88 -8.44 22.67
C SER A 69 -24.72 -7.22 23.04
N GLN A 70 -25.98 -7.23 22.62
CA GLN A 70 -26.94 -6.16 22.92
C GLN A 70 -27.40 -6.19 24.40
N GLU A 71 -27.38 -7.36 25.03
CA GLU A 71 -27.63 -7.53 26.47
C GLU A 71 -26.48 -6.97 27.33
N ALA A 72 -25.25 -7.01 26.82
CA ALA A 72 -24.09 -6.47 27.53
C ALA A 72 -23.97 -4.94 27.46
N ALA A 73 -24.58 -4.31 26.46
CA ALA A 73 -24.69 -2.85 26.36
C ALA A 73 -25.61 -2.26 27.45
N ASP A 74 -26.64 -3.01 27.87
CA ASP A 74 -27.54 -2.63 28.96
C ASP A 74 -26.95 -2.95 30.35
N LEU A 75 -26.02 -3.92 30.44
CA LEU A 75 -25.34 -4.35 31.66
C LEU A 75 -24.09 -3.52 31.96
N GLY A 76 -24.26 -2.24 32.32
CA GLY A 76 -23.25 -1.47 33.05
C GLY A 76 -21.81 -1.62 32.55
N LEU A 77 -21.58 -1.45 31.25
CA LEU A 77 -20.29 -1.66 30.55
C LEU A 77 -19.09 -1.08 31.33
N THR A 78 -19.27 0.11 31.91
CA THR A 78 -18.30 0.80 32.76
C THR A 78 -17.86 -0.02 33.97
N TRP A 79 -18.78 -0.70 34.67
CA TRP A 79 -18.47 -1.50 35.86
C TRP A 79 -17.72 -2.79 35.50
N ALA A 80 -18.11 -3.46 34.41
CA ALA A 80 -17.42 -4.65 33.92
C ALA A 80 -15.97 -4.33 33.53
N LEU A 81 -15.77 -3.18 32.89
CA LEU A 81 -14.46 -2.68 32.50
C LEU A 81 -13.59 -2.29 33.69
N GLU A 82 -14.15 -1.60 34.68
CA GLU A 82 -13.42 -1.30 35.91
C GLU A 82 -13.04 -2.56 36.70
N GLY A 83 -13.91 -3.60 36.66
CA GLY A 83 -13.59 -4.93 37.17
C GLY A 83 -12.41 -5.56 36.41
N LEU A 84 -12.45 -5.56 35.08
CA LEU A 84 -11.36 -6.04 34.23
C LEU A 84 -10.05 -5.29 34.48
N VAL A 85 -10.09 -3.98 34.68
CA VAL A 85 -8.91 -3.16 35.01
C VAL A 85 -8.31 -3.56 36.36
N ALA A 86 -9.17 -3.82 37.35
CA ALA A 86 -8.73 -4.19 38.69
C ALA A 86 -8.11 -5.58 38.75
N GLU A 87 -8.70 -6.55 38.03
CA GLU A 87 -8.38 -7.97 38.17
C GLU A 87 -7.53 -8.53 37.01
N HIS A 88 -7.74 -8.01 35.79
CA HIS A 88 -7.12 -8.52 34.56
C HIS A 88 -6.59 -7.40 33.62
N PRO A 89 -5.76 -6.46 34.09
CA PRO A 89 -5.31 -5.32 33.30
C PRO A 89 -4.59 -5.71 32.00
N SER A 90 -3.79 -6.79 32.01
CA SER A 90 -3.07 -7.29 30.83
C SER A 90 -4.00 -7.83 29.73
N VAL A 91 -5.15 -8.39 30.10
CA VAL A 91 -6.17 -8.88 29.16
C VAL A 91 -6.83 -7.69 28.47
N LEU A 92 -7.19 -6.66 29.23
CA LEU A 92 -7.76 -5.43 28.68
C LEU A 92 -6.76 -4.70 27.77
N GLU A 93 -5.50 -4.53 28.20
CA GLU A 93 -4.47 -3.89 27.38
C GLU A 93 -4.28 -4.61 26.04
N ARG A 94 -4.21 -5.94 26.06
CA ARG A 94 -4.09 -6.76 24.84
C ARG A 94 -5.29 -6.60 23.92
N HIS A 95 -6.49 -6.54 24.49
CA HIS A 95 -7.71 -6.34 23.72
C HIS A 95 -7.73 -4.96 23.05
N LEU A 96 -7.44 -3.90 23.81
CA LEU A 96 -7.36 -2.53 23.27
C LEU A 96 -6.27 -2.40 22.21
N LEU A 97 -5.13 -3.07 22.40
CA LEU A 97 -4.05 -3.14 21.43
C LEU A 97 -4.49 -3.85 20.13
N GLY A 98 -5.28 -4.92 20.25
CA GLY A 98 -5.90 -5.60 19.11
C GLY A 98 -6.88 -4.70 18.36
N LEU A 99 -7.72 -3.95 19.07
CA LEU A 99 -8.63 -2.97 18.48
C LEU A 99 -7.87 -1.87 17.72
N ALA A 100 -6.76 -1.36 18.27
CA ALA A 100 -5.92 -0.37 17.60
C ALA A 100 -5.25 -0.89 16.32
N ALA A 101 -4.90 -2.18 16.30
CA ALA A 101 -4.36 -2.84 15.10
C ALA A 101 -5.44 -3.01 14.02
N ASP A 102 -6.66 -3.36 14.41
CA ASP A 102 -7.76 -3.69 13.49
C ASP A 102 -8.61 -2.47 13.05
N SER A 103 -8.54 -1.33 13.75
CA SER A 103 -9.30 -0.11 13.42
C SER A 103 -8.51 0.83 12.51
N PRO A 104 -9.01 1.22 11.33
CA PRO A 104 -8.30 2.09 10.39
C PRO A 104 -8.01 3.50 10.93
N GLU A 105 -8.74 3.95 11.97
CA GLU A 105 -8.65 5.31 12.51
C GLU A 105 -8.47 5.27 14.03
N LEU A 106 -7.41 5.93 14.51
CA LEU A 106 -7.11 6.07 15.95
C LEU A 106 -7.77 7.32 16.56
N VAL A 107 -7.95 8.37 15.75
CA VAL A 107 -8.40 9.71 16.21
C VAL A 107 -9.88 9.94 15.92
N PHE A 108 -10.41 9.43 14.81
CA PHE A 108 -11.81 9.55 14.45
C PHE A 108 -12.31 8.23 13.88
N PRO A 109 -12.72 7.26 14.71
CA PRO A 109 -13.30 6.03 14.19
C PRO A 109 -14.54 6.35 13.37
N SER A 110 -14.52 5.93 12.11
CA SER A 110 -15.66 5.93 11.21
C SER A 110 -16.83 5.20 11.87
N HIS A 111 -18.06 5.67 11.59
CA HIS A 111 -19.41 5.27 12.07
C HIS A 111 -19.74 3.75 12.14
N SER A 112 -18.76 2.88 11.90
CA SER A 112 -18.79 1.47 12.26
C SER A 112 -19.02 1.28 13.75
N ARG A 113 -19.76 0.22 14.10
CA ARG A 113 -20.21 -0.15 15.46
C ARG A 113 -19.07 -0.52 16.45
N ARG A 114 -17.83 -0.08 16.20
CA ARG A 114 -16.68 -0.36 17.08
C ARG A 114 -16.52 0.77 18.08
N LEU A 115 -16.32 0.40 19.34
CA LEU A 115 -16.18 1.32 20.47
C LEU A 115 -14.99 2.26 20.25
N ASP A 116 -15.23 3.57 20.31
CA ASP A 116 -14.17 4.57 20.36
C ASP A 116 -13.51 4.55 21.74
N ILE A 117 -12.18 4.45 21.77
CA ILE A 117 -11.41 4.34 23.01
C ILE A 117 -11.51 5.62 23.87
N ILE A 118 -11.72 6.79 23.24
CA ILE A 118 -11.90 8.07 23.94
C ILE A 118 -13.29 8.16 24.53
N ASP A 119 -14.33 7.86 23.76
CA ASP A 119 -15.73 7.88 24.23
C ASP A 119 -15.93 6.88 25.37
N TRP A 120 -15.25 5.74 25.31
CA TRP A 120 -15.21 4.77 26.39
C TRP A 120 -14.49 5.30 27.63
N ALA A 121 -13.28 5.83 27.47
CA ALA A 121 -12.49 6.33 28.59
C ALA A 121 -13.16 7.50 29.32
N ALA A 122 -13.92 8.33 28.61
CA ALA A 122 -14.72 9.42 29.18
C ALA A 122 -15.78 8.92 30.17
N GLN A 123 -16.26 7.68 30.01
CA GLN A 123 -17.32 7.10 30.84
C GLN A 123 -16.82 6.41 32.11
N LEU A 124 -15.51 6.30 32.33
CA LEU A 124 -14.94 5.64 33.51
C LEU A 124 -15.27 6.42 34.81
N ARG A 125 -15.78 5.71 35.84
CA ARG A 125 -16.09 6.28 37.16
C ARG A 125 -14.85 6.40 38.03
N HIS A 126 -13.86 5.52 37.83
CA HIS A 126 -12.64 5.45 38.61
C HIS A 126 -11.38 5.60 37.73
N PRO A 127 -11.17 6.76 37.08
CA PRO A 127 -10.02 7.00 36.20
C PRO A 127 -8.68 6.86 36.92
N ASP A 128 -8.61 7.13 38.23
CA ASP A 128 -7.40 6.96 39.03
C ASP A 128 -6.90 5.51 39.02
N ARG A 129 -7.80 4.57 39.28
CA ARG A 129 -7.48 3.14 39.31
C ARG A 129 -7.06 2.63 37.94
N PHE A 130 -7.70 3.16 36.89
CA PHE A 130 -7.31 2.88 35.52
C PHE A 130 -5.89 3.34 35.23
N ALA A 131 -5.57 4.59 35.56
CA ALA A 131 -4.26 5.18 35.31
C ALA A 131 -3.13 4.45 36.04
N GLU A 132 -3.37 4.01 37.28
CA GLU A 132 -2.40 3.24 38.07
C GLU A 132 -2.11 1.86 37.47
N ARG A 133 -3.13 1.20 36.92
CA ARG A 133 -3.02 -0.18 36.39
C ARG A 133 -2.55 -0.24 34.95
N LEU A 134 -2.86 0.78 34.15
CA LEU A 134 -2.58 0.82 32.71
C LEU A 134 -1.91 2.14 32.31
N PRO A 135 -0.69 2.41 32.79
CA PRO A 135 -0.01 3.68 32.57
C PRO A 135 0.31 3.96 31.10
N ALA A 136 0.67 2.92 30.32
CA ALA A 136 0.94 3.06 28.88
C ALA A 136 -0.33 3.42 28.10
N VAL A 137 -1.44 2.72 28.36
CA VAL A 137 -2.75 3.01 27.77
C VAL A 137 -3.22 4.41 28.13
N THR A 138 -3.00 4.83 29.38
CA THR A 138 -3.35 6.18 29.84
C THR A 138 -2.58 7.26 29.08
N ALA A 139 -1.30 7.04 28.78
CA ALA A 139 -0.54 7.97 27.94
C ALA A 139 -1.05 8.01 26.48
N VAL A 140 -1.44 6.86 25.91
CA VAL A 140 -2.09 6.79 24.59
C VAL A 140 -3.39 7.60 24.59
N LEU A 141 -4.28 7.35 25.56
CA LEU A 141 -5.56 8.05 25.72
C LEU A 141 -5.39 9.56 25.79
N VAL A 142 -4.50 10.05 26.66
CA VAL A 142 -4.24 11.49 26.79
C VAL A 142 -3.65 12.07 25.50
N GLY A 143 -2.74 11.36 24.84
CA GLY A 143 -2.18 11.82 23.57
C GLY A 143 -3.22 11.94 22.47
N VAL A 144 -4.06 10.90 22.29
CA VAL A 144 -5.14 10.86 21.31
C VAL A 144 -6.21 11.92 21.63
N ALA A 145 -6.62 12.07 22.88
CA ALA A 145 -7.59 13.08 23.30
C ALA A 145 -7.09 14.51 23.00
N ARG A 146 -5.79 14.80 23.23
CA ARG A 146 -5.19 16.08 22.84
C ARG A 146 -5.25 16.32 21.34
N ALA A 147 -4.95 15.30 20.55
CA ALA A 147 -5.04 15.40 19.09
C ALA A 147 -6.49 15.63 18.62
N ARG A 148 -7.48 14.96 19.25
CA ARG A 148 -8.92 15.17 18.96
C ARG A 148 -9.39 16.58 19.31
N ASP A 149 -9.06 17.09 20.50
CA ASP A 149 -9.44 18.46 20.91
C ASP A 149 -8.74 19.54 20.06
N GLU A 150 -7.53 19.28 19.55
CA GLU A 150 -6.85 20.18 18.60
C GLU A 150 -7.55 20.19 17.22
N LEU A 151 -7.96 19.02 16.73
CA LEU A 151 -8.55 18.87 15.40
C LEU A 151 -10.05 19.20 15.36
N SER A 152 -10.76 19.03 16.49
CA SER A 152 -12.18 19.28 16.64
C SER A 152 -12.41 20.32 17.73
N SER A 153 -12.91 21.49 17.35
CA SER A 153 -13.09 22.62 18.28
C SER A 153 -14.07 22.32 19.44
N PHE A 154 -14.84 21.23 19.39
CA PHE A 154 -15.84 20.86 20.41
C PHE A 154 -15.99 19.33 20.56
N ASP A 155 -14.91 18.63 20.89
CA ASP A 155 -14.99 17.22 21.30
C ASP A 155 -15.15 17.12 22.83
N ARG A 156 -16.38 16.83 23.28
CA ARG A 156 -16.71 16.75 24.71
C ARG A 156 -15.99 15.59 25.39
N ASP A 157 -15.97 14.42 24.76
CA ASP A 157 -15.44 13.20 25.35
C ASP A 157 -13.92 13.28 25.47
N ALA A 158 -13.25 13.87 24.47
CA ALA A 158 -11.83 14.18 24.56
C ALA A 158 -11.50 15.07 25.78
N ARG A 159 -12.31 16.10 26.06
CA ARG A 159 -12.10 16.97 27.23
C ARG A 159 -12.32 16.24 28.55
N GLU A 160 -13.37 15.42 28.63
CA GLU A 160 -13.62 14.59 29.81
C GLU A 160 -12.42 13.64 30.09
N VAL A 161 -11.84 13.04 29.04
CA VAL A 161 -10.61 12.24 29.15
C VAL A 161 -9.41 13.09 29.60
N LEU A 162 -9.23 14.30 29.05
CA LEU A 162 -8.12 15.17 29.46
C LEU A 162 -8.23 15.59 30.93
N ASP A 163 -9.42 15.99 31.39
CA ASP A 163 -9.66 16.36 32.78
C ASP A 163 -9.42 15.15 33.73
N ALA A 164 -9.84 13.96 33.32
CA ALA A 164 -9.68 12.74 34.09
C ALA A 164 -8.23 12.21 34.12
N PHE A 165 -7.48 12.27 33.01
CA PHE A 165 -6.22 11.53 32.88
C PHE A 165 -4.96 12.37 32.70
N GLN A 166 -5.05 13.64 32.30
CA GLN A 166 -3.86 14.44 31.96
C GLN A 166 -2.85 14.58 33.10
N GLY A 167 -3.31 14.72 34.34
CA GLY A 167 -2.45 14.81 35.53
C GLY A 167 -1.79 13.49 35.94
N ARG A 168 -2.20 12.38 35.33
CA ARG A 168 -1.81 11.00 35.71
C ARG A 168 -0.98 10.31 34.64
N ALA A 169 -1.11 10.73 33.37
CA ALA A 169 -0.33 10.20 32.27
C ALA A 169 1.15 10.62 32.36
N HIS A 170 2.04 9.71 31.95
CA HIS A 170 3.44 10.05 31.78
C HIS A 170 3.60 11.10 30.67
N ARG A 171 3.98 12.33 31.05
CA ARG A 171 3.95 13.52 30.19
C ARG A 171 4.61 13.32 28.82
N VAL A 172 5.80 12.73 28.79
CA VAL A 172 6.56 12.53 27.54
C VAL A 172 5.91 11.49 26.64
N GLN A 173 5.31 10.44 27.21
CA GLN A 173 4.61 9.43 26.42
C GLN A 173 3.31 10.01 25.85
N ALA A 174 2.57 10.80 26.65
CA ALA A 174 1.38 11.49 26.16
C ALA A 174 1.70 12.50 25.05
N GLU A 175 2.83 13.19 25.13
CA GLU A 175 3.31 14.09 24.07
C GLU A 175 3.72 13.33 22.80
N LEU A 176 4.41 12.20 22.94
CA LEU A 176 4.70 11.29 21.83
C LEU A 176 3.40 10.86 21.13
N TRP A 177 2.43 10.37 21.91
CA TRP A 177 1.15 9.88 21.38
C TRP A 177 0.30 10.98 20.76
N HIS A 178 0.36 12.21 21.26
CA HIS A 178 -0.28 13.35 20.63
C HIS A 178 0.24 13.58 19.19
N HIS A 179 1.55 13.60 18.99
CA HIS A 179 2.11 13.77 17.65
C HIS A 179 1.93 12.54 16.75
N VAL A 180 1.99 11.33 17.31
CA VAL A 180 1.68 10.10 16.57
C VAL A 180 0.22 10.11 16.11
N ALA A 181 -0.72 10.49 16.98
CA ALA A 181 -2.13 10.58 16.65
C ALA A 181 -2.39 11.59 15.53
N LEU A 182 -1.86 12.81 15.63
CA LEU A 182 -1.93 13.80 14.55
C LEU A 182 -1.34 13.27 13.24
N LEU A 183 -0.19 12.57 13.31
CA LEU A 183 0.47 12.01 12.14
C LEU A 183 -0.40 10.96 11.41
N THR A 184 -1.23 10.19 12.11
CA THR A 184 -2.12 9.20 11.47
C THR A 184 -3.21 9.83 10.61
N VAL A 185 -3.60 11.07 10.89
CA VAL A 185 -4.72 11.75 10.21
C VAL A 185 -4.30 12.88 9.29
N GLU A 186 -3.10 13.44 9.47
CA GLU A 186 -2.58 14.51 8.61
C GLU A 186 -2.41 14.04 7.16
N ARG A 187 -2.68 14.94 6.21
CA ARG A 187 -2.58 14.70 4.76
C ARG A 187 -1.66 15.69 4.05
N THR A 188 -1.28 16.77 4.74
CA THR A 188 -0.42 17.83 4.21
C THR A 188 1.05 17.43 4.35
N PRO A 189 1.83 17.29 3.26
CA PRO A 189 3.21 16.79 3.32
C PRO A 189 4.14 17.58 4.24
N VAL A 190 4.00 18.91 4.28
CA VAL A 190 4.82 19.78 5.14
C VAL A 190 4.51 19.54 6.63
N ALA A 191 3.23 19.40 6.98
CA ALA A 191 2.82 19.12 8.35
C ALA A 191 3.24 17.70 8.77
N ILE A 192 3.11 16.70 7.89
CA ILE A 192 3.64 15.34 8.07
C ILE A 192 5.14 15.40 8.39
N ALA A 193 5.94 16.10 7.59
CA ALA A 193 7.37 16.22 7.82
C ALA A 193 7.69 16.84 9.19
N GLY A 194 6.97 17.90 9.58
CA GLY A 194 7.10 18.54 10.89
C GLY A 194 6.74 17.62 12.05
N LEU A 195 5.63 16.88 11.96
CA LEU A 195 5.18 15.93 12.97
C LEU A 195 6.15 14.76 13.10
N ARG A 196 6.64 14.20 11.98
CA ARG A 196 7.66 13.15 11.97
C ARG A 196 8.93 13.60 12.69
N ALA A 197 9.44 14.79 12.36
CA ALA A 197 10.62 15.34 13.01
C ALA A 197 10.44 15.48 14.53
N ARG A 198 9.24 15.86 15.00
CA ARG A 198 8.92 15.92 16.44
C ARG A 198 8.88 14.54 17.08
N VAL A 199 8.24 13.56 16.44
CA VAL A 199 8.19 12.17 16.93
C VAL A 199 9.59 11.58 17.04
N GLU A 200 10.43 11.75 16.01
CA GLU A 200 11.82 11.31 16.00
C GLU A 200 12.65 11.99 17.10
N GLU A 201 12.47 13.30 17.30
CA GLU A 201 13.17 14.04 18.35
C GLU A 201 12.80 13.54 19.74
N ILE A 202 11.50 13.33 20.01
CA ILE A 202 11.02 12.80 21.29
C ILE A 202 11.58 11.39 21.52
N ALA A 203 11.52 10.53 20.50
CA ALA A 203 12.03 9.16 20.58
C ALA A 203 13.55 9.13 20.85
N ARG A 204 14.32 10.01 20.20
CA ARG A 204 15.78 10.11 20.37
C ARG A 204 16.16 10.62 21.76
N ARG A 205 15.44 11.64 22.26
CA ARG A 205 15.66 12.20 23.61
C ARG A 205 15.17 11.27 24.71
N ASN A 206 14.11 10.52 24.46
CA ASN A 206 13.45 9.66 25.45
C ASN A 206 13.23 8.22 24.94
N PRO A 207 14.29 7.43 24.73
CA PRO A 207 14.17 6.07 24.18
C PRO A 207 13.32 5.12 25.03
N ARG A 208 13.18 5.37 26.34
CA ARG A 208 12.28 4.61 27.22
C ARG A 208 10.81 4.86 26.88
N ALA A 209 10.41 6.10 26.65
CA ALA A 209 9.05 6.43 26.23
C ALA A 209 8.68 5.72 24.92
N TRP A 210 9.62 5.64 23.98
CA TRP A 210 9.48 4.86 22.75
C TRP A 210 9.36 3.35 23.03
N ALA A 211 10.27 2.79 23.84
CA ALA A 211 10.28 1.37 24.20
C ALA A 211 9.00 0.91 24.92
N ASP A 212 8.46 1.73 25.81
CA ASP A 212 7.24 1.45 26.55
C ASP A 212 5.98 1.59 25.67
N SER A 213 6.06 2.37 24.59
CA SER A 213 4.97 2.55 23.62
C SER A 213 5.04 1.57 22.44
N LEU A 214 6.05 0.70 22.39
CA LEU A 214 6.44 0.01 21.15
C LEU A 214 5.36 -0.93 20.60
N ASP A 215 4.66 -1.65 21.48
CA ASP A 215 3.56 -2.53 21.06
C ASP A 215 2.45 -1.74 20.37
N TRP A 216 2.06 -0.61 20.96
CA TRP A 216 1.07 0.30 20.42
C TRP A 216 1.54 0.97 19.13
N LEU A 217 2.81 1.38 19.06
CA LEU A 217 3.41 1.94 17.84
C LEU A 217 3.38 0.92 16.68
N PHE A 218 3.62 -0.36 16.96
CA PHE A 218 3.49 -1.42 15.95
C PHE A 218 2.05 -1.73 15.58
N ALA A 219 1.10 -1.61 16.51
CA ALA A 219 -0.33 -1.76 16.21
C ALA A 219 -0.79 -0.70 15.20
N VAL A 220 -0.34 0.55 15.35
CA VAL A 220 -0.68 1.64 14.42
C VAL A 220 0.32 1.82 13.27
N GLY A 221 1.42 1.07 13.25
CA GLY A 221 2.57 1.22 12.35
C GLY A 221 2.23 1.34 10.86
N PRO A 222 1.27 0.58 10.30
CA PRO A 222 0.84 0.76 8.91
C PRO A 222 0.39 2.18 8.53
N ARG A 223 0.07 3.02 9.52
CA ARG A 223 -0.38 4.42 9.35
C ARG A 223 0.75 5.44 9.51
N LEU A 224 1.95 5.01 9.86
CA LEU A 224 3.08 5.88 10.19
C LEU A 224 4.14 5.92 9.08
N ASP A 225 3.83 5.43 7.88
CA ASP A 225 4.78 5.28 6.77
C ASP A 225 6.12 4.70 7.25
N ASP A 226 6.08 3.60 7.98
CA ASP A 226 7.23 2.88 8.54
C ASP A 226 8.14 3.71 9.48
N LEU A 227 7.66 4.84 10.01
CA LEU A 227 8.39 5.60 11.02
C LEU A 227 8.69 4.74 12.25
N ASP A 228 7.73 3.90 12.64
CA ASP A 228 7.86 2.97 13.75
C ASP A 228 9.03 1.98 13.53
N VAL A 229 9.21 1.50 12.30
CA VAL A 229 10.32 0.60 11.92
C VAL A 229 11.65 1.35 11.94
N VAL A 230 11.74 2.48 11.24
CA VAL A 230 12.99 3.25 11.08
C VAL A 230 13.52 3.73 12.43
N VAL A 231 12.66 4.34 13.26
CA VAL A 231 13.06 4.84 14.57
C VAL A 231 13.44 3.69 15.51
N THR A 232 12.68 2.59 15.49
CA THR A 232 13.00 1.42 16.33
C THR A 232 14.35 0.81 15.95
N LEU A 233 14.67 0.64 14.67
CA LEU A 233 15.97 0.15 14.24
C LEU A 233 17.11 1.09 14.66
N THR A 234 16.91 2.39 14.45
CA THR A 234 17.90 3.42 14.80
C THR A 234 18.20 3.45 16.29
N LEU A 235 17.18 3.20 17.14
CA LEU A 235 17.33 3.22 18.59
C LEU A 235 17.72 1.86 19.19
N ALA A 236 17.32 0.74 18.60
CA ALA A 236 17.53 -0.60 19.15
C ALA A 236 19.01 -0.98 19.23
N GLN A 237 19.83 -0.53 18.28
CA GLN A 237 21.28 -0.76 18.29
C GLN A 237 21.98 -0.06 19.48
N PRO A 238 21.87 1.28 19.65
CA PRO A 238 22.53 1.98 20.75
C PRO A 238 21.82 1.89 22.11
N ARG A 239 20.52 1.53 22.16
CA ARG A 239 19.71 1.57 23.38
C ARG A 239 19.13 0.21 23.74
N THR A 240 19.70 -0.41 24.77
CA THR A 240 19.27 -1.72 25.29
C THR A 240 17.79 -1.79 25.68
N SER A 241 17.20 -0.68 26.15
CA SER A 241 15.77 -0.64 26.49
C SER A 241 14.87 -0.85 25.27
N VAL A 242 15.23 -0.28 24.12
CA VAL A 242 14.46 -0.42 22.88
C VAL A 242 14.67 -1.82 22.30
N GLY A 243 15.91 -2.34 22.30
CA GLY A 243 16.18 -3.72 21.90
C GLY A 243 15.46 -4.77 22.75
N ALA A 244 15.38 -4.56 24.07
CA ALA A 244 14.63 -5.43 24.97
C ALA A 244 13.11 -5.34 24.73
N ALA A 245 12.58 -4.13 24.52
CA ALA A 245 11.18 -3.95 24.16
C ALA A 245 10.85 -4.63 22.83
N LEU A 246 11.70 -4.50 21.81
CA LEU A 246 11.52 -5.15 20.51
C LEU A 246 11.43 -6.68 20.64
N LYS A 247 12.32 -7.29 21.44
CA LYS A 247 12.30 -8.74 21.74
C LYS A 247 11.07 -9.17 22.52
N ARG A 248 10.49 -8.29 23.34
CA ARG A 248 9.22 -8.53 24.05
C ARG A 248 8.05 -8.44 23.06
N SER A 249 8.02 -7.43 22.22
CA SER A 249 6.99 -7.21 21.19
C SER A 249 6.93 -8.35 20.16
N SER A 250 8.06 -8.98 19.83
CA SER A 250 8.10 -10.16 18.96
C SER A 250 7.49 -11.43 19.59
N ARG A 251 7.12 -11.37 20.87
CA ARG A 251 6.37 -12.40 21.60
C ARG A 251 4.96 -11.93 21.98
N SER A 252 4.52 -10.78 21.46
CA SER A 252 3.17 -10.26 21.73
C SER A 252 2.11 -11.27 21.31
N GLU A 253 1.03 -11.36 22.08
CA GLU A 253 -0.12 -12.21 21.75
C GLU A 253 -0.93 -11.63 20.57
N VAL A 254 -0.86 -10.31 20.36
CA VAL A 254 -1.50 -9.63 19.23
C VAL A 254 -0.71 -9.90 17.96
N SER A 255 -1.34 -10.59 17.00
CA SER A 255 -0.65 -11.12 15.80
C SER A 255 -0.03 -10.04 14.91
N ALA A 256 -0.68 -8.88 14.77
CA ALA A 256 -0.18 -7.75 13.99
C ALA A 256 1.11 -7.19 14.59
N VAL A 257 1.11 -6.93 15.90
CA VAL A 257 2.28 -6.45 16.66
C VAL A 257 3.41 -7.47 16.60
N ARG A 258 3.10 -8.75 16.85
CA ARG A 258 4.08 -9.84 16.80
C ARG A 258 4.78 -9.95 15.44
N ARG A 259 4.00 -9.97 14.35
CA ARG A 259 4.55 -10.07 12.98
C ARG A 259 5.42 -8.86 12.64
N ARG A 260 4.97 -7.65 12.97
CA ARG A 260 5.71 -6.43 12.70
C ARG A 260 7.01 -6.38 13.51
N ALA A 261 6.96 -6.67 14.82
CA ALA A 261 8.14 -6.75 15.68
C ALA A 261 9.12 -7.86 15.28
N ALA A 262 8.64 -9.03 14.86
CA ALA A 262 9.48 -10.10 14.33
C ALA A 262 10.21 -9.67 13.05
N GLY A 263 9.51 -8.97 12.16
CA GLY A 263 10.12 -8.32 10.99
C GLY A 263 11.24 -7.37 11.41
N VAL A 264 10.97 -6.41 12.30
CA VAL A 264 11.98 -5.45 12.80
C VAL A 264 13.14 -6.14 13.53
N THR A 265 12.90 -7.24 14.24
CA THR A 265 13.96 -8.04 14.87
C THR A 265 14.86 -8.68 13.84
N ALA A 266 14.28 -9.31 12.80
CA ALA A 266 15.05 -9.89 11.69
C ALA A 266 15.88 -8.82 10.95
N LEU A 267 15.35 -7.58 10.83
CA LEU A 267 16.08 -6.43 10.30
C LEU A 267 17.27 -6.04 11.19
N ALA A 268 17.10 -6.05 12.52
CA ALA A 268 18.15 -5.67 13.46
C ALA A 268 19.26 -6.72 13.59
N ASP A 269 18.94 -8.01 13.46
CA ASP A 269 19.86 -9.13 13.66
C ASP A 269 20.67 -9.51 12.40
N GLY A 270 20.48 -8.81 11.27
CA GLY A 270 21.27 -8.98 10.04
C GLY A 270 21.25 -10.39 9.42
N SER A 271 20.28 -11.22 9.77
CA SER A 271 20.31 -12.66 9.51
C SER A 271 19.68 -13.01 8.15
N SER A 272 20.35 -12.68 7.04
CA SER A 272 20.18 -13.25 5.67
C SER A 272 20.93 -12.42 4.60
N PRO A 273 20.98 -12.84 3.30
CA PRO A 273 21.39 -12.01 2.13
C PRO A 273 20.42 -10.82 1.85
N ILE A 274 19.80 -10.36 2.91
CA ILE A 274 18.75 -9.36 3.07
C ILE A 274 19.35 -7.94 2.96
N GLU A 275 20.65 -7.72 3.14
CA GLU A 275 21.27 -6.39 3.05
C GLU A 275 20.97 -5.68 1.71
N GLU A 276 20.97 -6.39 0.59
CA GLU A 276 20.64 -5.85 -0.73
C GLU A 276 19.12 -5.59 -0.86
N THR A 277 18.27 -6.51 -0.42
CA THR A 277 16.81 -6.35 -0.39
C THR A 277 16.37 -5.21 0.57
N LEU A 278 17.11 -4.97 1.65
CA LEU A 278 16.87 -3.88 2.60
C LEU A 278 17.41 -2.56 2.12
N LEU A 279 18.60 -2.53 1.52
CA LEU A 279 19.05 -1.33 0.80
C LEU A 279 18.05 -0.96 -0.28
N ASN A 280 17.46 -1.94 -0.97
CA ASN A 280 16.40 -1.72 -1.94
C ASN A 280 15.13 -1.14 -1.30
N ALA A 281 14.56 -1.78 -0.28
CA ALA A 281 13.32 -1.32 0.37
C ALA A 281 13.48 0.02 1.12
N LEU A 282 14.60 0.21 1.82
CA LEU A 282 14.92 1.46 2.50
C LEU A 282 15.25 2.58 1.50
N SER A 283 15.96 2.30 0.40
CA SER A 283 16.18 3.29 -0.65
C SER A 283 14.88 3.66 -1.34
N GLN A 284 13.99 2.70 -1.66
CA GLN A 284 12.66 3.00 -2.21
C GLN A 284 11.88 3.93 -1.29
N SER A 285 11.84 3.61 0.00
CA SER A 285 11.15 4.39 1.03
C SER A 285 11.76 5.79 1.20
N VAL A 286 13.08 5.91 1.21
CA VAL A 286 13.80 7.19 1.39
C VAL A 286 13.74 8.06 0.13
N ASP A 287 13.91 7.47 -1.05
CA ASP A 287 13.92 8.20 -2.33
C ASP A 287 12.53 8.73 -2.67
N ALA A 288 11.45 7.97 -2.38
CA ALA A 288 10.07 8.45 -2.47
C ALA A 288 9.78 9.67 -1.56
N ARG A 289 10.61 9.91 -0.54
CA ARG A 289 10.42 10.95 0.49
C ARG A 289 11.40 12.13 0.36
N ARG A 290 12.38 12.07 -0.54
CA ARG A 290 13.43 13.10 -0.67
C ARG A 290 12.96 14.28 -1.53
N GLN A 291 12.72 15.43 -0.89
CA GLN A 291 12.45 16.72 -1.55
C GLN A 291 13.70 17.62 -1.69
N VAL A 292 14.92 17.08 -1.61
CA VAL A 292 16.18 17.85 -1.68
C VAL A 292 17.06 17.31 -2.80
N PHE A 293 17.70 18.21 -3.56
CA PHE A 293 18.47 17.89 -4.75
C PHE A 293 19.76 17.08 -4.46
N PRO A 294 20.15 16.12 -5.33
CA PRO A 294 19.33 15.58 -6.43
C PRO A 294 18.18 14.77 -5.85
N ARG A 295 16.98 14.99 -6.40
CA ARG A 295 15.75 14.29 -6.02
C ARG A 295 15.61 13.07 -6.94
N PRO A 296 15.99 11.87 -6.50
CA PRO A 296 15.81 10.68 -7.32
C PRO A 296 14.30 10.56 -7.56
N LEU A 297 13.88 10.27 -8.79
CA LEU A 297 12.47 10.16 -9.22
C LEU A 297 11.69 11.48 -9.43
N GLU A 298 12.25 12.67 -9.20
CA GLU A 298 11.53 13.94 -9.47
C GLU A 298 11.89 14.59 -10.83
N HIS A 299 10.91 15.31 -11.38
CA HIS A 299 10.88 15.95 -12.71
C HIS A 299 12.16 16.68 -13.13
N PRO A 300 12.65 16.46 -14.37
CA PRO A 300 13.25 17.52 -15.17
C PRO A 300 12.16 18.58 -15.47
N SER A 301 12.47 19.85 -15.22
CA SER A 301 11.56 20.99 -15.33
C SER A 301 10.80 21.10 -16.66
N SER A 302 9.49 21.39 -16.57
CA SER A 302 8.58 22.04 -17.51
C SER A 302 8.81 21.83 -19.02
N THR A 303 7.85 21.13 -19.64
CA THR A 303 7.92 20.74 -21.05
C THR A 303 7.67 21.93 -22.00
N TRP A 304 8.18 21.84 -23.24
CA TRP A 304 8.13 22.93 -24.24
C TRP A 304 6.70 23.36 -24.65
N LEU A 305 5.69 22.52 -24.37
CA LEU A 305 4.28 22.86 -24.61
C LEU A 305 3.72 23.81 -23.55
N SER A 306 4.33 23.89 -22.36
CA SER A 306 3.86 24.71 -21.23
C SER A 306 2.36 24.56 -20.91
N SER A 307 1.77 23.39 -21.24
CA SER A 307 0.35 23.11 -21.06
C SER A 307 0.16 22.33 -19.77
N PHE A 308 -0.05 23.06 -18.67
CA PHE A 308 -0.28 22.49 -17.35
C PHE A 308 -1.48 21.54 -17.35
N GLU A 309 -2.55 21.88 -18.07
CA GLU A 309 -3.76 21.05 -18.19
C GLU A 309 -3.48 19.69 -18.84
N LEU A 310 -2.59 19.64 -19.84
CA LEU A 310 -2.20 18.39 -20.50
C LEU A 310 -1.31 17.55 -19.57
N GLU A 311 -0.34 18.18 -18.92
CA GLU A 311 0.56 17.50 -17.97
C GLU A 311 -0.23 16.89 -16.80
N ASP A 312 -1.17 17.63 -16.23
CA ASP A 312 -2.04 17.15 -15.15
C ASP A 312 -2.98 16.04 -15.60
N LEU A 313 -3.56 16.15 -16.81
CA LEU A 313 -4.41 15.11 -17.39
C LEU A 313 -3.62 13.80 -17.57
N VAL A 314 -2.42 13.88 -18.16
CA VAL A 314 -1.58 12.69 -18.39
C VAL A 314 -1.14 12.10 -17.06
N ARG A 315 -0.60 12.92 -16.16
CA ARG A 315 -0.12 12.45 -14.85
C ARG A 315 -1.25 11.81 -14.04
N GLY A 316 -2.37 12.51 -13.89
CA GLY A 316 -3.53 12.00 -13.16
C GLY A 316 -4.13 10.73 -13.76
N GLY A 317 -4.25 10.67 -15.09
CA GLY A 317 -4.75 9.50 -15.81
C GLY A 317 -3.84 8.28 -15.65
N VAL A 318 -2.53 8.47 -15.79
CA VAL A 318 -1.54 7.38 -15.64
C VAL A 318 -1.44 6.93 -14.19
N SER A 319 -1.36 7.84 -13.22
CA SER A 319 -1.32 7.47 -11.79
C SER A 319 -2.58 6.70 -11.36
N ALA A 320 -3.76 7.06 -11.88
CA ALA A 320 -4.98 6.30 -11.63
C ALA A 320 -4.92 4.88 -12.23
N ALA A 321 -4.35 4.73 -13.43
CA ALA A 321 -4.12 3.44 -14.06
C ALA A 321 -3.11 2.58 -13.29
N VAL A 322 -1.98 3.15 -12.88
CA VAL A 322 -0.96 2.44 -12.09
C VAL A 322 -1.53 1.98 -10.75
N ARG A 323 -2.34 2.81 -10.08
CA ARG A 323 -3.01 2.40 -8.83
C ARG A 323 -3.98 1.24 -9.02
N GLU A 324 -4.77 1.23 -10.10
CA GLU A 324 -5.62 0.06 -10.44
C GLU A 324 -4.76 -1.16 -10.79
N PHE A 325 -3.63 -0.94 -11.45
CA PHE A 325 -2.69 -1.98 -11.84
C PHE A 325 -1.98 -2.62 -10.64
N SER A 326 -1.57 -1.85 -9.63
CA SER A 326 -1.01 -2.37 -8.38
C SER A 326 -1.94 -3.40 -7.73
N ALA A 327 -3.24 -3.11 -7.65
CA ALA A 327 -4.22 -4.06 -7.12
C ALA A 327 -4.34 -5.32 -7.98
N PHE A 328 -4.18 -5.20 -9.30
CA PHE A 328 -4.17 -6.33 -10.22
C PHE A 328 -2.90 -7.20 -10.08
N VAL A 329 -1.72 -6.58 -9.90
CA VAL A 329 -0.45 -7.28 -9.66
C VAL A 329 -0.53 -8.10 -8.38
N THR A 330 -1.12 -7.57 -7.30
CA THR A 330 -1.31 -8.35 -6.05
C THR A 330 -2.12 -9.64 -6.27
N GLN A 331 -3.04 -9.67 -7.25
CA GLN A 331 -3.90 -10.83 -7.52
C GLN A 331 -3.34 -11.75 -8.60
N SER A 332 -2.62 -11.20 -9.58
CA SER A 332 -2.25 -11.87 -10.83
C SER A 332 -0.76 -11.79 -11.15
N GLY A 333 0.07 -11.31 -10.23
CA GLY A 333 1.50 -11.08 -10.44
C GLY A 333 2.31 -12.33 -10.84
N SER A 334 1.83 -13.52 -10.44
CA SER A 334 2.44 -14.80 -10.83
C SER A 334 2.30 -15.15 -12.31
N GLN A 335 1.39 -14.50 -13.04
CA GLN A 335 1.19 -14.69 -14.47
C GLN A 335 2.41 -14.24 -15.29
N ASP A 336 2.49 -14.67 -16.55
CA ASP A 336 3.53 -14.22 -17.47
C ASP A 336 3.47 -12.71 -17.73
N GLU A 337 4.56 -12.16 -18.26
CA GLU A 337 4.70 -10.71 -18.55
C GLU A 337 3.64 -10.22 -19.56
N GLU A 338 3.19 -11.09 -20.47
CA GLU A 338 2.21 -10.77 -21.51
C GLU A 338 0.83 -10.37 -20.93
N PRO A 339 0.17 -11.18 -20.07
CA PRO A 339 -1.04 -10.76 -19.35
C PRO A 339 -0.89 -9.48 -18.52
N LEU A 340 0.23 -9.30 -17.82
CA LEU A 340 0.49 -8.10 -17.02
C LEU A 340 0.58 -6.85 -17.91
N THR A 341 1.28 -6.97 -19.05
CA THR A 341 1.41 -5.90 -20.04
C THR A 341 0.05 -5.54 -20.64
N ALA A 342 -0.74 -6.52 -21.07
CA ALA A 342 -2.08 -6.29 -21.60
C ALA A 342 -3.01 -5.62 -20.55
N GLY A 343 -2.91 -6.06 -19.29
CA GLY A 343 -3.62 -5.48 -18.15
C GLY A 343 -3.30 -4.00 -17.96
N LEU A 344 -2.02 -3.65 -17.92
CA LEU A 344 -1.54 -2.27 -17.78
C LEU A 344 -2.01 -1.37 -18.94
N LEU A 345 -1.83 -1.82 -20.18
CA LEU A 345 -2.22 -1.05 -21.37
C LEU A 345 -3.73 -0.76 -21.40
N ARG A 346 -4.56 -1.74 -21.05
CA ARG A 346 -6.02 -1.56 -20.94
C ARG A 346 -6.39 -0.54 -19.86
N MET A 347 -5.71 -0.54 -18.71
CA MET A 347 -5.96 0.42 -17.63
C MET A 347 -5.54 1.83 -18.03
N LEU A 348 -4.40 1.99 -18.70
CA LEU A 348 -3.95 3.26 -19.27
C LEU A 348 -4.99 3.82 -20.25
N GLU A 349 -5.47 2.99 -21.18
CA GLU A 349 -6.50 3.35 -22.15
C GLU A 349 -7.79 3.84 -21.47
N LYS A 350 -8.29 3.08 -20.49
CA LYS A 350 -9.49 3.40 -19.71
C LYS A 350 -9.37 4.76 -18.98
N HIS A 351 -8.31 4.93 -18.20
CA HIS A 351 -8.18 6.11 -17.33
C HIS A 351 -7.85 7.37 -18.10
N LEU A 352 -7.02 7.32 -19.14
CA LEU A 352 -6.74 8.49 -19.98
C LEU A 352 -7.95 8.89 -20.83
N ALA A 353 -8.76 7.93 -21.29
CA ALA A 353 -10.03 8.23 -21.94
C ALA A 353 -11.03 8.90 -20.99
N THR A 354 -11.11 8.43 -19.74
CA THR A 354 -11.96 9.03 -18.70
C THR A 354 -11.49 10.43 -18.33
N ALA A 355 -10.19 10.62 -18.09
CA ALA A 355 -9.60 11.92 -17.77
C ALA A 355 -9.81 12.94 -18.91
N SER A 356 -9.54 12.54 -20.16
CA SER A 356 -9.78 13.39 -21.33
C SER A 356 -11.25 13.75 -21.52
N THR A 357 -12.16 12.81 -21.28
CA THR A 357 -13.61 13.07 -21.38
C THR A 357 -14.08 14.02 -20.28
N ALA A 358 -13.59 13.84 -19.05
CA ALA A 358 -13.90 14.71 -17.93
C ALA A 358 -13.38 16.14 -18.15
N GLY A 359 -12.12 16.28 -18.59
CA GLY A 359 -11.51 17.57 -18.92
C GLY A 359 -12.33 18.33 -19.96
N ARG A 360 -12.75 17.67 -21.04
CA ARG A 360 -13.59 18.31 -22.08
C ARG A 360 -15.00 18.69 -21.63
N ARG A 361 -15.57 17.97 -20.67
CA ARG A 361 -16.87 18.35 -20.09
C ARG A 361 -16.76 19.62 -19.25
N LEU A 362 -15.62 19.81 -18.58
CA LEU A 362 -15.36 21.01 -17.77
C LEU A 362 -14.94 22.20 -18.64
N ALA A 363 -14.12 21.97 -19.65
CA ALA A 363 -13.66 22.97 -20.60
C ALA A 363 -13.64 22.38 -22.03
N PRO A 364 -14.53 22.79 -22.95
CA PRO A 364 -14.54 22.28 -24.32
C PRO A 364 -13.22 22.46 -25.08
N GLY A 365 -12.40 23.42 -24.65
CA GLY A 365 -11.05 23.68 -25.15
C GLY A 365 -9.94 23.00 -24.35
N ALA A 366 -10.21 21.96 -23.56
CA ALA A 366 -9.17 21.17 -22.89
C ALA A 366 -8.44 20.25 -23.89
N PRO A 367 -7.15 19.94 -23.66
CA PRO A 367 -6.41 18.99 -24.48
C PRO A 367 -7.03 17.59 -24.43
N GLN A 368 -6.87 16.83 -25.51
CA GLN A 368 -7.37 15.46 -25.62
C GLN A 368 -6.20 14.48 -25.80
N VAL A 369 -6.18 13.43 -24.98
CA VAL A 369 -5.25 12.31 -25.10
C VAL A 369 -6.04 11.03 -25.33
N MET A 370 -5.82 10.38 -26.47
CA MET A 370 -6.47 9.12 -26.83
C MET A 370 -5.43 8.02 -26.96
N LEU A 371 -5.57 6.99 -26.15
CA LEU A 371 -4.78 5.77 -26.25
C LEU A 371 -5.58 4.69 -26.97
N ALA A 372 -4.90 3.89 -27.76
CA ALA A 372 -5.44 2.66 -28.31
C ALA A 372 -4.35 1.60 -28.27
N SER A 373 -4.65 0.46 -27.66
CA SER A 373 -3.74 -0.68 -27.58
C SER A 373 -4.20 -1.84 -28.47
N ARG A 374 -3.26 -2.56 -29.08
CA ARG A 374 -3.54 -3.84 -29.76
C ARG A 374 -2.39 -4.82 -29.53
N GLN A 375 -2.73 -6.10 -29.51
CA GLN A 375 -1.75 -7.19 -29.45
C GLN A 375 -1.57 -7.81 -30.82
N GLU A 376 -0.34 -8.14 -31.19
CA GLU A 376 -0.07 -8.93 -32.39
C GLU A 376 -0.47 -10.40 -32.19
N THR A 377 -0.95 -11.06 -33.24
CA THR A 377 -1.37 -12.46 -33.12
C THR A 377 -0.16 -13.38 -32.89
N LYS A 378 -0.32 -14.39 -32.02
CA LYS A 378 0.76 -15.33 -31.59
C LYS A 378 1.50 -16.06 -32.72
N HIS A 379 1.01 -15.99 -33.97
CA HIS A 379 1.58 -16.65 -35.15
C HIS A 379 2.57 -15.79 -35.94
N ALA A 380 2.74 -14.50 -35.60
CA ALA A 380 3.89 -13.76 -36.10
C ALA A 380 5.13 -14.28 -35.37
N GLU A 381 6.10 -14.85 -36.10
CA GLU A 381 7.39 -15.27 -35.55
C GLU A 381 7.92 -14.19 -34.61
N ARG A 382 8.14 -14.53 -33.33
CA ARG A 382 8.68 -13.61 -32.34
C ARG A 382 10.10 -13.24 -32.77
N GLY A 383 10.23 -12.16 -33.53
CA GLY A 383 11.52 -11.50 -33.71
C GLY A 383 12.05 -11.06 -32.35
N ASN A 384 13.37 -11.01 -32.19
CA ASN A 384 14.04 -10.49 -30.99
C ASN A 384 13.78 -8.99 -30.85
N GLY A 385 12.56 -8.62 -30.47
CA GLY A 385 12.08 -7.25 -30.44
C GLY A 385 11.60 -6.79 -29.08
N ALA A 386 11.23 -5.52 -29.01
CA ALA A 386 10.63 -4.89 -27.83
C ALA A 386 9.25 -5.48 -27.55
N ASP A 387 8.81 -5.54 -26.29
CA ASP A 387 7.45 -5.99 -25.98
C ASP A 387 6.39 -4.99 -26.45
N ILE A 388 6.67 -3.69 -26.34
CA ILE A 388 5.73 -2.61 -26.70
C ILE A 388 6.38 -1.66 -27.70
N GLY A 389 5.69 -1.43 -28.82
CA GLY A 389 5.93 -0.33 -29.74
C GLY A 389 4.97 0.82 -29.44
N ILE A 390 5.50 1.96 -29.02
CA ILE A 390 4.71 3.16 -28.79
C ILE A 390 4.78 4.05 -30.02
N THR A 391 3.63 4.49 -30.52
CA THR A 391 3.54 5.50 -31.58
C THR A 391 2.82 6.72 -31.03
N LEU A 392 3.44 7.88 -31.14
CA LEU A 392 2.91 9.15 -30.66
C LEU A 392 2.61 10.06 -31.84
N ASP A 393 1.34 10.43 -31.98
CA ASP A 393 0.85 11.41 -32.94
C ASP A 393 0.41 12.68 -32.16
N VAL A 394 1.13 13.79 -32.31
CA VAL A 394 0.76 15.09 -31.70
C VAL A 394 0.26 16.03 -32.78
N ALA A 395 -0.95 16.54 -32.62
CA ALA A 395 -1.57 17.52 -33.51
C ALA A 395 -1.99 18.78 -32.74
N ALA A 396 -1.43 19.92 -33.13
CA ALA A 396 -1.86 21.26 -32.73
C ALA A 396 -2.24 22.02 -34.01
N PRO A 397 -3.53 22.17 -34.33
CA PRO A 397 -3.99 22.75 -35.58
C PRO A 397 -3.34 24.11 -35.89
N GLY A 398 -2.76 24.24 -37.08
CA GLY A 398 -2.09 25.47 -37.54
C GLY A 398 -0.73 25.75 -36.89
N ARG A 399 -0.23 24.89 -35.98
CA ARG A 399 1.04 25.09 -35.28
C ARG A 399 2.01 23.92 -35.43
N LEU A 400 1.56 22.69 -35.17
CA LEU A 400 2.43 21.52 -35.13
C LEU A 400 1.68 20.25 -35.54
N ALA A 401 2.35 19.42 -36.34
CA ALA A 401 2.02 18.01 -36.49
C ALA A 401 3.34 17.23 -36.31
N ALA A 402 3.42 16.41 -35.27
CA ALA A 402 4.59 15.61 -34.97
C ALA A 402 4.20 14.15 -34.84
N ARG A 403 5.08 13.26 -35.33
CA ARG A 403 4.93 11.82 -35.20
C ARG A 403 6.25 11.18 -34.82
N THR A 404 6.28 10.49 -33.69
CA THR A 404 7.46 9.79 -33.17
C THR A 404 7.07 8.38 -32.75
N GLY A 405 8.06 7.50 -32.60
CA GLY A 405 7.86 6.19 -31.99
C GLY A 405 8.88 5.96 -30.89
N ASP A 406 8.57 5.05 -29.98
CA ASP A 406 9.51 4.56 -28.97
C ASP A 406 9.33 3.06 -28.74
N LEU A 407 10.36 2.43 -28.17
CA LEU A 407 10.40 0.98 -27.95
C LEU A 407 10.58 0.70 -26.47
N VAL A 408 9.76 -0.21 -25.95
CA VAL A 408 9.75 -0.57 -24.54
C VAL A 408 9.83 -2.08 -24.37
N GLN A 409 10.77 -2.53 -23.53
CA GLN A 409 10.79 -3.89 -23.02
C GLN A 409 10.13 -3.95 -21.65
N VAL A 410 9.24 -4.90 -21.41
CA VAL A 410 8.63 -5.12 -20.09
C VAL A 410 9.39 -6.22 -19.38
N LYS A 411 9.60 -6.06 -18.07
CA LYS A 411 10.12 -7.11 -17.20
C LYS A 411 9.38 -7.15 -15.87
N LYS A 412 9.04 -8.34 -15.40
CA LYS A 412 8.51 -8.54 -14.04
C LYS A 412 9.60 -8.89 -13.04
N ALA A 413 9.43 -8.47 -11.79
CA ALA A 413 10.38 -8.75 -10.73
C ALA A 413 10.40 -10.25 -10.37
N LYS A 414 11.54 -10.74 -9.86
CA LYS A 414 11.68 -12.10 -9.33
C LYS A 414 10.74 -12.35 -8.13
N ALA A 415 10.41 -11.33 -7.35
CA ALA A 415 9.39 -11.39 -6.30
C ALA A 415 8.01 -11.89 -6.80
N LEU A 416 7.69 -11.63 -8.07
CA LEU A 416 6.44 -12.07 -8.71
C LEU A 416 6.51 -13.49 -9.28
N ILE A 417 7.63 -14.21 -9.11
CA ILE A 417 7.82 -15.57 -9.60
C ILE A 417 7.80 -16.52 -8.39
N PRO A 418 6.82 -17.45 -8.29
CA PRO A 418 6.64 -18.29 -7.09
C PRO A 418 7.86 -19.13 -6.67
N SER A 419 8.76 -19.43 -7.61
CA SER A 419 9.96 -20.26 -7.41
C SER A 419 11.26 -19.45 -7.27
N ALA A 420 11.21 -18.12 -7.39
CA ALA A 420 12.40 -17.27 -7.38
C ALA A 420 12.61 -16.60 -6.01
N PRO A 421 13.80 -16.00 -5.76
CA PRO A 421 14.02 -15.20 -4.58
C PRO A 421 13.00 -14.08 -4.48
N ASN A 422 12.43 -13.89 -3.29
CA ASN A 422 11.50 -12.79 -3.02
C ASN A 422 12.26 -11.46 -2.94
N SER A 423 12.61 -10.92 -4.11
CA SER A 423 13.27 -9.62 -4.24
C SER A 423 12.79 -8.88 -5.48
N ASP A 424 12.65 -7.55 -5.35
CA ASP A 424 12.43 -6.63 -6.47
C ASP A 424 13.71 -6.50 -7.30
N SER A 425 13.96 -7.55 -8.08
CA SER A 425 15.07 -7.64 -9.03
C SER A 425 14.59 -8.20 -10.36
N TRP A 426 15.20 -7.74 -11.45
CA TRP A 426 14.80 -8.06 -12.82
C TRP A 426 15.96 -8.69 -13.56
N GLU A 427 15.69 -9.75 -14.30
CA GLU A 427 16.67 -10.37 -15.19
C GLU A 427 16.59 -9.74 -16.58
N ILE A 428 17.71 -9.24 -17.06
CA ILE A 428 17.85 -8.52 -18.33
C ILE A 428 18.72 -9.34 -19.27
N ASP A 429 18.18 -9.68 -20.43
CA ASP A 429 18.93 -10.33 -21.51
C ASP A 429 19.83 -9.31 -22.21
N ALA A 430 21.14 -9.58 -22.25
CA ALA A 430 22.14 -8.66 -22.78
C ALA A 430 22.08 -8.52 -24.31
N ALA A 431 21.70 -9.57 -25.03
CA ALA A 431 21.58 -9.56 -26.48
C ALA A 431 20.30 -8.81 -26.91
N GLN A 432 19.20 -9.02 -26.19
CA GLN A 432 17.96 -8.27 -26.39
C GLN A 432 18.16 -6.78 -26.09
N LEU A 433 18.85 -6.44 -25.00
CA LEU A 433 19.18 -5.07 -24.64
C LEU A 433 20.00 -4.36 -25.74
N THR A 434 21.01 -5.04 -26.26
CA THR A 434 21.86 -4.51 -27.35
C THR A 434 21.03 -4.31 -28.63
N THR A 435 20.21 -5.31 -28.99
CA THR A 435 19.31 -5.24 -30.15
C THR A 435 18.31 -4.08 -30.02
N LEU A 436 17.81 -3.83 -28.80
CA LEU A 436 16.89 -2.73 -28.53
C LEU A 436 17.56 -1.36 -28.73
N LEU A 437 18.80 -1.21 -28.23
CA LEU A 437 19.58 0.03 -28.32
C LEU A 437 20.07 0.34 -29.74
N ASP A 438 20.41 -0.68 -30.53
CA ASP A 438 20.73 -0.51 -31.96
C ASP A 438 19.55 0.08 -32.75
N ARG A 439 18.33 -0.04 -32.22
CA ARG A 439 17.10 0.40 -32.88
C ARG A 439 16.59 1.71 -32.34
N SER A 440 16.67 1.92 -31.03
CA SER A 440 16.27 3.17 -30.40
C SER A 440 17.20 3.53 -29.24
N ALA A 441 17.89 4.65 -29.38
CA ALA A 441 18.72 5.22 -28.31
C ALA A 441 17.89 5.73 -27.11
N THR A 442 16.58 5.92 -27.29
CA THR A 442 15.64 6.33 -26.23
C THR A 442 14.87 5.16 -25.65
N ALA A 443 15.11 3.92 -26.11
CA ALA A 443 14.38 2.77 -25.63
C ALA A 443 14.43 2.65 -24.11
N ALA A 444 13.35 2.12 -23.54
CA ALA A 444 13.19 2.01 -22.10
C ALA A 444 12.76 0.60 -21.67
N TYR A 445 12.96 0.31 -20.40
CA TYR A 445 12.42 -0.87 -19.74
C TYR A 445 11.31 -0.44 -18.79
N TRP A 446 10.15 -1.09 -18.87
CA TRP A 446 9.09 -1.00 -17.86
C TRP A 446 9.24 -2.18 -16.92
N LEU A 447 9.73 -1.89 -15.72
CA LEU A 447 10.02 -2.85 -14.67
C LEU A 447 8.84 -2.89 -13.70
N ILE A 448 8.18 -4.05 -13.61
CA ILE A 448 7.02 -4.27 -12.74
C ILE A 448 7.53 -4.89 -11.42
N PRO A 449 7.55 -4.13 -10.30
CA PRO A 449 7.86 -4.67 -8.97
C PRO A 449 6.65 -5.40 -8.38
N ASP A 450 6.84 -6.05 -7.22
CA ASP A 450 5.74 -6.69 -6.47
C ASP A 450 4.63 -5.71 -6.08
N SER A 451 4.98 -4.45 -5.80
CA SER A 451 4.02 -3.38 -5.52
C SER A 451 3.14 -2.98 -6.71
N GLY A 452 3.52 -3.39 -7.93
CA GLY A 452 2.91 -2.96 -9.19
C GLY A 452 3.13 -1.49 -9.57
N ASP A 453 3.92 -0.74 -8.79
CA ASP A 453 4.35 0.62 -9.11
C ASP A 453 5.42 0.61 -10.21
N VAL A 454 4.98 0.65 -11.47
CA VAL A 454 5.84 0.44 -12.65
C VAL A 454 6.96 1.47 -12.73
N ARG A 455 8.20 0.98 -12.72
CA ARG A 455 9.40 1.81 -12.86
C ARG A 455 9.92 1.77 -14.28
N VAL A 456 10.20 2.94 -14.85
CA VAL A 456 10.74 3.08 -16.20
C VAL A 456 12.21 3.42 -16.13
N VAL A 457 13.06 2.61 -16.79
CA VAL A 457 14.52 2.79 -16.79
C VAL A 457 15.02 2.90 -18.23
N PRO A 458 15.88 3.88 -18.57
CA PRO A 458 16.49 3.95 -19.90
C PRO A 458 17.34 2.72 -20.21
N ALA A 459 17.17 2.10 -21.37
CA ALA A 459 17.93 0.91 -21.78
C ALA A 459 19.45 1.17 -21.78
N LYS A 460 19.88 2.37 -22.21
CA LYS A 460 21.30 2.76 -22.23
C LYS A 460 21.94 2.78 -20.84
N PHE A 461 21.13 3.06 -19.80
CA PHE A 461 21.60 3.00 -18.43
C PHE A 461 21.79 1.55 -17.98
N LEU A 462 20.86 0.65 -18.34
CA LEU A 462 21.01 -0.78 -18.07
C LEU A 462 22.25 -1.37 -18.77
N ALA A 463 22.59 -0.87 -19.96
CA ALA A 463 23.83 -1.27 -20.64
C ALA A 463 25.09 -0.84 -19.86
N ALA A 464 25.09 0.38 -19.31
CA ALA A 464 26.17 0.84 -18.44
C ALA A 464 26.25 0.03 -17.13
N VAL A 465 25.11 -0.36 -16.55
CA VAL A 465 25.06 -1.26 -15.37
C VAL A 465 25.66 -2.62 -15.71
N ARG A 466 25.30 -3.21 -16.86
CA ARG A 466 25.90 -4.47 -17.35
C ARG A 466 27.42 -4.36 -17.42
N ASP A 467 27.92 -3.32 -18.09
CA ASP A 467 29.35 -3.11 -18.30
C ASP A 467 30.10 -2.92 -16.96
N GLY A 468 29.45 -2.29 -15.97
CA GLY A 468 29.98 -2.12 -14.62
C GLY A 468 29.98 -3.39 -13.75
N LYS A 469 29.11 -4.38 -14.04
CA LYS A 469 29.00 -5.63 -13.27
C LYS A 469 30.02 -6.72 -13.67
N ALA A 470 30.95 -6.43 -14.58
CA ALA A 470 32.16 -7.22 -14.88
C ALA A 470 31.94 -8.73 -15.15
N GLY A 471 30.85 -9.10 -15.84
CA GLY A 471 30.60 -10.48 -16.27
C GLY A 471 30.04 -10.54 -17.69
N ASP A 472 30.67 -11.32 -18.56
CA ASP A 472 30.18 -11.63 -19.92
C ASP A 472 29.17 -12.80 -19.83
N THR A 473 28.05 -12.53 -19.17
CA THR A 473 26.93 -13.47 -19.05
C THR A 473 25.81 -13.05 -20.00
N GLY A 474 25.15 -14.02 -20.65
CA GLY A 474 24.06 -13.74 -21.60
C GLY A 474 22.88 -12.96 -21.01
N SER A 475 22.71 -13.02 -19.68
CA SER A 475 21.80 -12.17 -18.92
C SER A 475 22.48 -11.61 -17.66
N PHE A 476 21.93 -10.54 -17.10
CA PHE A 476 22.36 -9.98 -15.82
C PHE A 476 21.14 -9.56 -15.00
N THR A 477 21.27 -9.59 -13.66
CA THR A 477 20.19 -9.17 -12.75
C THR A 477 20.44 -7.75 -12.26
N VAL A 478 19.40 -6.92 -12.27
CA VAL A 478 19.39 -5.58 -11.68
C VAL A 478 18.41 -5.54 -10.51
N GLY A 479 18.86 -5.03 -9.37
CA GLY A 479 18.01 -4.70 -8.22
C GLY A 479 17.60 -3.23 -8.23
N HIS A 480 16.78 -2.83 -7.27
CA HIS A 480 16.36 -1.44 -7.14
C HIS A 480 17.54 -0.45 -6.96
N THR A 481 18.54 -0.78 -6.14
CA THR A 481 19.73 0.05 -5.91
C THR A 481 20.52 0.34 -7.16
N ASP A 482 20.54 -0.59 -8.13
CA ASP A 482 21.21 -0.41 -9.42
C ASP A 482 20.51 0.65 -10.25
N ILE A 483 19.18 0.72 -10.18
CA ILE A 483 18.35 1.55 -11.06
C ILE A 483 17.81 2.83 -10.40
N ARG A 484 17.88 2.97 -9.07
CA ARG A 484 17.21 4.07 -8.32
C ARG A 484 17.53 5.48 -8.81
N ASN A 485 18.74 5.69 -9.33
CA ASN A 485 19.20 7.01 -9.78
C ASN A 485 18.73 7.37 -11.20
N SER A 486 18.17 6.41 -11.94
CA SER A 486 17.76 6.58 -13.34
C SER A 486 16.33 6.12 -13.63
N ALA A 487 15.74 5.33 -12.74
CA ALA A 487 14.34 4.95 -12.79
C ALA A 487 13.46 6.19 -12.60
N ILE A 488 12.30 6.21 -13.27
CA ILE A 488 11.21 7.18 -13.06
C ILE A 488 9.87 6.43 -13.04
N GLY A 489 8.81 7.05 -12.51
CA GLY A 489 7.45 6.48 -12.59
C GLY A 489 6.90 6.47 -14.03
N LEU A 490 5.95 5.58 -14.30
CA LEU A 490 5.33 5.46 -15.63
C LEU A 490 4.62 6.74 -16.08
N GLU A 491 3.99 7.46 -15.15
CA GLU A 491 3.37 8.76 -15.37
C GLU A 491 4.37 9.80 -15.85
N HIS A 492 5.59 9.78 -15.32
CA HIS A 492 6.66 10.69 -15.74
C HIS A 492 7.13 10.35 -17.14
N TYR A 493 7.44 9.08 -17.41
CA TYR A 493 7.84 8.63 -18.73
C TYR A 493 6.81 8.99 -19.82
N LEU A 494 5.53 8.69 -19.59
CA LEU A 494 4.49 9.00 -20.56
C LEU A 494 4.26 10.51 -20.70
N THR A 495 4.40 11.28 -19.62
CA THR A 495 4.36 12.75 -19.70
C THR A 495 5.53 13.28 -20.54
N ASP A 496 6.76 12.83 -20.30
CA ASP A 496 7.95 13.27 -21.04
C ASP A 496 7.89 12.85 -22.51
N LEU A 497 7.36 11.66 -22.79
CA LEU A 497 7.12 11.20 -24.16
C LEU A 497 6.08 12.09 -24.86
N ILE A 498 4.94 12.37 -24.22
CA ILE A 498 3.82 13.12 -24.80
C ILE A 498 4.10 14.63 -24.91
N THR A 499 4.63 15.22 -23.85
CA THR A 499 4.76 16.67 -23.69
C THR A 499 6.18 17.15 -23.91
N GLY A 500 7.18 16.33 -23.56
CA GLY A 500 8.58 16.64 -23.80
C GLY A 500 8.97 16.41 -25.26
N LEU A 501 8.53 15.33 -25.92
CA LEU A 501 9.11 14.85 -27.19
C LEU A 501 10.64 14.65 -27.10
N TRP A 502 11.21 14.56 -25.89
CA TRP A 502 12.64 14.29 -25.67
C TRP A 502 12.93 12.79 -25.79
N LEU A 503 11.88 11.97 -25.75
CA LEU A 503 11.89 10.52 -25.90
C LEU A 503 11.24 10.12 -27.22
N GLY A 504 11.66 8.97 -27.74
CA GLY A 504 11.29 8.48 -29.04
C GLY A 504 12.11 9.08 -30.19
N GLY A 505 11.89 8.53 -31.39
CA GLY A 505 12.56 8.94 -32.61
C GLY A 505 11.66 8.84 -33.84
N GLY A 506 12.04 9.54 -34.90
CA GLY A 506 11.44 9.39 -36.22
C GLY A 506 12.06 8.22 -37.01
N GLY A 507 11.72 8.13 -38.30
CA GLY A 507 12.38 7.22 -39.25
C GLY A 507 12.29 5.75 -38.84
N THR A 508 13.45 5.14 -38.58
CA THR A 508 13.60 3.71 -38.27
C THR A 508 12.95 3.31 -36.94
N VAL A 509 13.02 4.17 -35.92
CA VAL A 509 12.39 3.91 -34.60
C VAL A 509 10.87 3.84 -34.77
N LEU A 510 10.29 4.83 -35.45
CA LEU A 510 8.85 4.88 -35.73
C LEU A 510 8.41 3.68 -36.58
N ALA A 511 9.22 3.27 -37.57
CA ALA A 511 8.93 2.09 -38.38
C ALA A 511 8.91 0.80 -37.53
N ALA A 512 9.88 0.62 -36.63
CA ALA A 512 9.92 -0.51 -35.71
C ALA A 512 8.74 -0.48 -34.73
N ALA A 513 8.50 0.65 -34.07
CA ALA A 513 7.38 0.82 -33.12
C ALA A 513 6.01 0.62 -33.79
N SER A 514 5.89 0.94 -35.08
CA SER A 514 4.67 0.71 -35.86
C SER A 514 4.57 -0.71 -36.43
N GLY A 515 5.60 -1.55 -36.28
CA GLY A 515 5.63 -2.94 -36.77
C GLY A 515 5.90 -3.08 -38.27
N HIS A 516 6.46 -2.05 -38.91
CA HIS A 516 6.88 -2.11 -40.33
C HIS A 516 8.24 -2.78 -40.50
N ASP A 517 9.04 -2.92 -39.44
CA ASP A 517 10.26 -3.73 -39.45
C ASP A 517 9.92 -5.16 -38.98
N PRO A 518 9.86 -6.16 -39.90
CA PRO A 518 9.51 -7.53 -39.53
C PRO A 518 10.55 -8.20 -38.63
N ARG A 519 11.78 -7.66 -38.54
CA ARG A 519 12.85 -8.23 -37.69
C ARG A 519 12.74 -7.80 -36.24
N ASN A 520 12.00 -6.73 -35.97
CA ASN A 520 11.82 -6.15 -34.64
C ASN A 520 10.38 -5.67 -34.51
N ARG A 521 9.45 -6.62 -34.55
CA ARG A 521 8.02 -6.35 -34.44
C ARG A 521 7.58 -6.51 -32.99
N PRO A 522 7.05 -5.46 -32.36
CA PRO A 522 6.59 -5.56 -30.98
C PRO A 522 5.40 -6.49 -30.79
N ALA A 523 5.29 -7.08 -29.59
CA ALA A 523 4.16 -7.92 -29.22
C ALA A 523 2.87 -7.08 -29.01
N PHE A 524 3.04 -5.88 -28.46
CA PHE A 524 1.98 -4.91 -28.23
C PHE A 524 2.27 -3.61 -28.96
N PHE A 525 1.21 -2.98 -29.46
CA PHE A 525 1.27 -1.66 -30.04
C PHE A 525 0.42 -0.72 -29.20
N LEU A 526 1.03 0.37 -28.74
CA LEU A 526 0.34 1.45 -28.06
C LEU A 526 0.36 2.69 -28.97
N ARG A 527 -0.80 3.12 -29.42
CA ARG A 527 -0.94 4.39 -30.15
C ARG A 527 -1.44 5.47 -29.20
N VAL A 528 -0.71 6.56 -29.14
CA VAL A 528 -1.03 7.75 -28.36
C VAL A 528 -1.32 8.89 -29.33
N ASN A 529 -2.55 9.41 -29.32
CA ASN A 529 -2.93 10.58 -30.11
C ASN A 529 -3.20 11.75 -29.17
N VAL A 530 -2.51 12.86 -29.39
CA VAL A 530 -2.63 14.07 -28.59
C VAL A 530 -3.16 15.18 -29.49
N LEU A 531 -4.35 15.68 -29.18
CA LEU A 531 -4.95 16.81 -29.88
C LEU A 531 -4.94 18.02 -28.94
N LEU A 532 -4.20 19.05 -29.33
CA LEU A 532 -4.18 20.33 -28.63
C LEU A 532 -5.22 21.28 -29.23
N PRO A 533 -5.92 22.07 -28.40
CA PRO A 533 -6.86 23.06 -28.90
C PRO A 533 -6.13 24.18 -29.65
N PHE A 534 -6.88 24.96 -30.44
CA PHE A 534 -6.38 26.20 -31.00
C PHE A 534 -6.11 27.19 -29.86
N LEU A 535 -4.84 27.32 -29.45
CA LEU A 535 -4.41 28.40 -28.58
C LEU A 535 -4.45 29.67 -29.44
N ASP A 536 -5.36 30.61 -29.16
CA ASP A 536 -5.26 31.94 -29.77
C ASP A 536 -3.87 32.51 -29.44
N PRO A 537 -3.19 33.19 -30.39
CA PRO A 537 -1.97 33.91 -30.03
C PRO A 537 -2.30 34.91 -28.91
N PRO A 538 -1.46 35.02 -27.86
CA PRO A 538 -1.66 36.00 -26.80
C PRO A 538 -1.83 37.38 -27.46
N GLY A 539 -2.93 38.03 -27.12
CA GLY A 539 -3.58 39.03 -27.97
C GLY A 539 -2.64 40.04 -28.62
N ARG A 540 -2.82 40.24 -29.93
CA ARG A 540 -2.78 41.61 -30.45
C ARG A 540 -3.82 42.38 -29.65
N GLY A 541 -3.37 43.19 -28.70
CA GLY A 541 -4.24 44.03 -27.89
C GLY A 541 -5.26 44.71 -28.79
N ARG A 542 -6.54 44.39 -28.59
CA ARG A 542 -7.60 45.34 -28.90
C ARG A 542 -7.34 46.53 -27.99
N LEU A 543 -6.59 47.51 -28.50
CA LEU A 543 -6.73 48.89 -28.08
C LEU A 543 -8.19 49.24 -28.36
N LEU A 544 -9.00 49.17 -27.30
CA LEU A 544 -10.34 49.73 -27.29
C LEU A 544 -10.19 51.24 -27.51
N MET A 545 -10.62 51.70 -28.68
CA MET A 545 -11.28 53.00 -28.82
C MET A 545 -12.76 52.82 -28.52
#